data_AF-A0A1Y5T423-F1
#
_entry.id   AF-A0A1Y5T423-F1
#
_cell.length_a   1.000
_cell.length_b   1.000
_cell.length_c   1.000
_cell.angle_alpha   90.00
_cell.angle_beta   90.00
_cell.angle_gamma   90.00
#
_symmetry.space_group_name_H-M   'P 1'
#
loop_
_entity.id
_entity.type
_entity.pdbx_description
1 polymer ?
#
loop_
_entity_poly.entity_id
_entity_poly.type
_entity_poly.pdbx_seq_one_letter_code
_entity_poly.pdbx_strand_id
1 'polypeptide(L)'
;MQGLLAEHGGKKIFASRRSAKRTLDRLLFDSTGRPMRTTYAIKSKREGGTDQSRRYWYYTSKPSSKEDKDGIERLPAEEVERLVLNSLKSHLGDKAWLARQIGSAVDPNPSVLAEILRAADAWCDQAAATNDDAEPQHLNGLVDRIDVKKGQLGVKINLGALLSSEAAQQPIPTTLEVPFQKRQSGRAKPIVIAPPDATQPDKDLINLVADARRWSAELLDGRSSTIRQIEDREGLRSGSVSRILPLAWLAPDISAAILEGRQPAHLTAMRLRNLPELPVDWNEQREILGVPHH
;
A
#
# COMPACT_ATOMS: atom_id res chain seq x y z
N MET A 1 -24.31 -4.84 52.05
CA MET A 1 -23.90 -5.31 50.70
C MET A 1 -23.72 -4.13 49.74
N GLN A 2 -22.72 -3.26 49.98
CA GLN A 2 -22.34 -2.17 49.04
C GLN A 2 -20.80 -2.01 48.94
N GLY A 3 -20.02 -2.97 49.47
CA GLY A 3 -18.56 -2.89 49.57
C GLY A 3 -17.75 -3.75 48.59
N LEU A 4 -18.39 -4.43 47.62
CA LEU A 4 -17.71 -5.40 46.74
C LEU A 4 -17.60 -4.96 45.26
N LEU A 5 -17.83 -3.69 44.95
CA LEU A 5 -17.72 -3.15 43.58
C LEU A 5 -16.57 -2.13 43.41
N ALA A 6 -15.87 -1.77 44.48
CA ALA A 6 -14.79 -0.78 44.41
C ALA A 6 -13.44 -1.35 43.94
N GLU A 7 -13.24 -2.67 43.95
CA GLU A 7 -11.93 -3.30 43.66
C GLU A 7 -11.75 -3.82 42.23
N HIS A 8 -12.76 -3.72 41.36
CA HIS A 8 -12.69 -4.25 39.99
C HIS A 8 -12.76 -3.21 38.86
N GLY A 9 -12.73 -1.91 39.17
CA GLY A 9 -12.84 -0.84 38.18
C GLY A 9 -11.53 -0.10 37.94
N GLY A 10 -10.83 -0.42 36.85
CA GLY A 10 -9.77 0.45 36.31
C GLY A 10 -8.39 -0.21 36.16
N LYS A 11 -8.29 -1.28 35.37
CA LYS A 11 -7.00 -1.58 34.74
C LYS A 11 -6.67 -0.39 33.82
N LYS A 12 -5.74 0.47 34.24
CA LYS A 12 -5.11 1.47 33.34
C LYS A 12 -4.56 0.70 32.15
N ILE A 13 -5.23 0.81 31.01
CA ILE A 13 -4.72 0.30 29.74
C ILE A 13 -3.51 1.17 29.38
N PHE A 14 -2.33 0.74 29.81
CA PHE A 14 -1.07 1.24 29.27
C PHE A 14 -0.88 0.62 27.88
N ALA A 15 -1.66 1.07 26.91
CA ALA A 15 -1.25 0.92 25.53
C ALA A 15 -0.07 1.89 25.34
N SER A 16 1.13 1.37 25.05
CA SER A 16 2.23 2.22 24.65
C SER A 16 1.74 3.10 23.49
N ARG A 17 1.85 4.41 23.64
CA ARG A 17 1.50 5.34 22.55
C ARG A 17 2.48 5.06 21.41
N ARG A 18 2.07 4.20 20.46
CA ARG A 18 2.78 4.07 19.18
C ARG A 18 2.96 5.47 18.61
N SER A 19 4.18 5.80 18.19
CA SER A 19 4.48 7.06 17.55
C SER A 19 3.43 7.35 16.46
N ALA A 20 2.80 8.51 16.52
CA ALA A 20 1.84 8.92 15.49
C ALA A 20 2.53 9.37 14.19
N LYS A 21 3.88 9.34 14.15
CA LYS A 21 4.68 9.70 12.98
C LYS A 21 5.04 8.44 12.20
N ARG A 22 4.83 8.53 10.89
CA ARG A 22 5.20 7.50 9.92
C ARG A 22 6.56 7.79 9.28
N THR A 23 7.09 6.85 8.53
CA THR A 23 8.49 6.80 8.09
C THR A 23 8.90 8.02 7.28
N LEU A 24 8.04 8.52 6.41
CA LEU A 24 8.32 9.68 5.55
C LEU A 24 7.84 11.02 6.14
N ASP A 25 7.49 11.07 7.43
CA ASP A 25 7.05 12.33 8.06
C ASP A 25 8.14 13.40 7.92
N ARG A 26 7.76 14.55 7.35
CA ARG A 26 8.65 15.69 7.05
C ARG A 26 9.68 15.48 5.92
N LEU A 27 9.76 14.30 5.31
CA LEU A 27 10.59 14.05 4.13
C LEU A 27 9.84 14.34 2.82
N LEU A 28 8.51 14.26 2.84
CA LEU A 28 7.65 14.41 1.66
C LEU A 28 7.18 15.86 1.46
N PHE A 29 7.22 16.33 0.21
CA PHE A 29 6.79 17.66 -0.22
C PHE A 29 5.82 17.53 -1.40
N ASP A 30 4.76 18.34 -1.40
CA ASP A 30 3.78 18.34 -2.50
C ASP A 30 4.30 19.00 -3.79
N SER A 31 3.47 19.02 -4.85
CA SER A 31 3.86 19.59 -6.16
C SER A 31 4.17 21.08 -6.14
N THR A 32 3.77 21.78 -5.08
CA THR A 32 4.08 23.20 -4.86
C THR A 32 5.24 23.40 -3.88
N GLY A 33 5.89 22.31 -3.45
CA GLY A 33 7.02 22.33 -2.52
C GLY A 33 6.63 22.47 -1.05
N ARG A 34 5.36 22.27 -0.67
CA ARG A 34 4.92 22.37 0.74
C ARG A 34 5.20 21.08 1.48
N PRO A 35 5.70 21.15 2.72
CA PRO A 35 5.96 19.95 3.51
C PRO A 35 4.67 19.23 3.85
N MET A 36 4.64 17.92 3.60
CA MET A 36 3.53 17.05 3.97
C MET A 36 3.73 16.51 5.39
N ARG A 37 2.61 16.24 6.07
CA ARG A 37 2.59 15.70 7.44
C ARG A 37 1.71 14.48 7.51
N THR A 38 2.07 13.58 8.41
CA THR A 38 1.29 12.39 8.71
C THR A 38 -0.07 12.79 9.30
N THR A 39 -1.14 12.29 8.70
CA THR A 39 -2.52 12.36 9.19
C THR A 39 -3.17 10.99 9.08
N TYR A 40 -4.28 10.78 9.77
CA TYR A 40 -5.05 9.55 9.64
C TYR A 40 -6.55 9.83 9.63
N ALA A 41 -7.30 8.92 8.99
CA ALA A 41 -8.74 8.83 9.09
C ALA A 41 -9.11 7.50 9.76
N ILE A 42 -10.11 7.50 10.63
CA ILE A 42 -10.63 6.28 11.24
C ILE A 42 -11.92 5.90 10.53
N LYS A 43 -12.04 4.64 10.13
CA LYS A 43 -13.30 4.07 9.65
C LYS A 43 -13.67 2.91 10.56
N SER A 44 -14.85 3.02 11.18
CA SER A 44 -15.41 1.97 12.01
C SER A 44 -16.42 1.16 11.18
N LYS A 45 -16.33 -0.16 11.26
CA LYS A 45 -17.30 -1.09 10.71
C LYS A 45 -17.83 -1.92 11.86
N ARG A 46 -19.15 -2.02 11.98
CA ARG A 46 -19.80 -2.87 12.96
C ARG A 46 -19.84 -4.28 12.39
N GLU A 47 -19.23 -5.23 13.07
CA GLU A 47 -19.12 -6.63 12.62
C GLU A 47 -19.32 -7.53 13.84
N GLY A 48 -20.34 -8.40 13.79
CA GLY A 48 -20.66 -9.32 14.89
C GLY A 48 -21.06 -8.65 16.22
N GLY A 49 -21.53 -7.39 16.20
CA GLY A 49 -21.89 -6.65 17.42
C GLY A 49 -20.75 -5.85 18.06
N THR A 50 -19.51 -5.99 17.55
CA THR A 50 -18.33 -5.22 17.96
C THR A 50 -17.98 -4.15 16.93
N ASP A 51 -17.58 -2.96 17.39
CA ASP A 51 -17.07 -1.89 16.51
C ASP A 51 -15.58 -2.13 16.19
N GLN A 52 -15.28 -2.61 14.98
CA GLN A 52 -13.91 -2.68 14.49
C GLN A 52 -13.52 -1.36 13.83
N SER A 53 -12.50 -0.69 14.36
CA SER A 53 -12.01 0.59 13.82
C SER A 53 -10.66 0.43 13.15
N ARG A 54 -10.58 0.71 11.85
CA ARG A 54 -9.32 0.72 11.08
C ARG A 54 -8.85 2.16 10.85
N ARG A 55 -7.54 2.39 11.07
CA ARG A 55 -6.88 3.67 10.77
C ARG A 55 -6.28 3.62 9.38
N TYR A 56 -6.60 4.60 8.55
CA TYR A 56 -6.02 4.82 7.24
C TYR A 56 -5.09 6.02 7.33
N TRP A 57 -3.81 5.81 7.01
CA TRP A 57 -2.77 6.83 7.15
C TRP A 57 -2.48 7.54 5.83
N TYR A 58 -2.17 8.82 5.92
CA TYR A 58 -1.92 9.68 4.77
C TYR A 58 -0.84 10.69 5.07
N TYR A 59 -0.15 11.13 4.03
CA TYR A 59 0.58 12.38 4.01
C TYR A 59 -0.29 13.46 3.40
N THR A 60 -0.42 14.60 4.07
CA THR A 60 -1.21 15.74 3.59
C THR A 60 -0.39 17.01 3.68
N SER A 61 -0.40 17.84 2.63
CA SER A 61 0.10 19.21 2.75
C SER A 61 -0.85 20.09 3.55
N LYS A 62 -0.33 21.17 4.14
CA LYS A 62 -1.15 22.18 4.82
C LYS A 62 -1.36 23.37 3.89
N PRO A 63 -2.57 23.96 3.85
CA PRO A 63 -2.78 25.20 3.12
C PRO A 63 -1.93 26.31 3.74
N SER A 64 -1.17 27.04 2.90
CA SER A 64 -0.34 28.16 3.35
C SER A 64 -1.13 29.48 3.40
N SER A 65 -2.27 29.54 2.73
CA SER A 65 -3.15 30.71 2.64
C SER A 65 -4.63 30.29 2.58
N LYS A 66 -5.57 31.23 2.72
CA LYS A 66 -7.02 30.97 2.55
C LYS A 66 -7.39 30.61 1.10
N GLU A 67 -6.59 31.05 0.12
CA GLU A 67 -6.77 30.79 -1.32
C GLU A 67 -6.26 29.40 -1.73
N ASP A 68 -5.44 28.75 -0.90
CA ASP A 68 -4.84 27.44 -1.16
C ASP A 68 -5.69 26.21 -0.77
N LYS A 69 -6.93 26.41 -0.31
CA LYS A 69 -7.76 25.32 0.22
C LYS A 69 -8.12 24.25 -0.82
N ASP A 70 -8.20 24.64 -2.09
CA ASP A 70 -8.53 23.71 -3.19
C ASP A 70 -7.31 22.94 -3.72
N GLY A 71 -6.10 23.24 -3.23
CA GLY A 71 -4.83 22.64 -3.67
C GLY A 71 -4.19 21.67 -2.67
N ILE A 72 -4.92 21.18 -1.66
CA ILE A 72 -4.36 20.26 -0.66
C ILE A 72 -4.10 18.89 -1.29
N GLU A 73 -2.83 18.52 -1.41
CA GLU A 73 -2.45 17.18 -1.83
C GLU A 73 -2.46 16.20 -0.67
N ARG A 74 -3.02 15.02 -0.93
CA ARG A 74 -3.05 13.90 -0.02
C ARG A 74 -2.51 12.67 -0.72
N LEU A 75 -1.70 11.88 -0.03
CA LEU A 75 -1.17 10.61 -0.52
C LEU A 75 -1.33 9.52 0.57
N PRO A 76 -1.77 8.30 0.24
CA PRO A 76 -1.84 7.18 1.18
C PRO A 76 -0.44 6.80 1.66
N ALA A 77 -0.25 6.77 2.98
CA ALA A 77 1.09 6.62 3.55
C ALA A 77 1.71 5.27 3.21
N GLU A 78 0.97 4.17 3.40
CA GLU A 78 1.46 2.81 3.14
C GLU A 78 1.87 2.59 1.68
N GLU A 79 1.21 3.24 0.73
CA GLU A 79 1.48 3.07 -0.70
C GLU A 79 2.70 3.90 -1.13
N VAL A 80 2.83 5.14 -0.64
CA VAL A 80 4.02 5.97 -0.88
C VAL A 80 5.25 5.34 -0.23
N GLU A 81 5.14 4.89 1.02
CA GLU A 81 6.24 4.25 1.76
C GLU A 81 6.74 3.01 1.03
N ARG A 82 5.82 2.14 0.62
CA ARG A 82 6.15 0.94 -0.15
C ARG A 82 6.80 1.27 -1.49
N LEU A 83 6.30 2.27 -2.22
CA LEU A 83 6.92 2.69 -3.48
C LEU A 83 8.36 3.14 -3.26
N VAL A 84 8.58 4.04 -2.31
CA VAL A 84 9.91 4.60 -2.01
C VAL A 84 10.86 3.48 -1.59
N LEU A 85 10.43 2.61 -0.68
CA LEU A 85 11.25 1.49 -0.21
C LEU A 85 11.62 0.53 -1.34
N ASN A 86 10.65 0.14 -2.18
CA ASN A 86 10.90 -0.75 -3.32
C ASN A 86 11.83 -0.10 -4.36
N SER A 87 11.65 1.20 -4.62
CA SER A 87 12.54 1.93 -5.51
C SER A 87 13.97 1.98 -4.97
N LEU A 88 14.14 2.21 -3.66
CA LEU A 88 15.46 2.17 -3.03
C LEU A 88 16.10 0.78 -3.14
N LYS A 89 15.37 -0.28 -2.79
CA LYS A 89 15.84 -1.68 -2.94
C LYS A 89 16.29 -1.98 -4.38
N SER A 90 15.49 -1.58 -5.36
CA SER A 90 15.80 -1.80 -6.78
C SER A 90 17.06 -1.06 -7.23
N HIS A 91 17.23 0.21 -6.86
CA HIS A 91 18.37 1.01 -7.30
C HIS A 91 19.65 0.69 -6.52
N LEU A 92 19.55 0.43 -5.21
CA LEU A 92 20.69 0.02 -4.39
C LEU A 92 21.17 -1.40 -4.72
N GLY A 93 20.29 -2.28 -5.22
CA GLY A 93 20.67 -3.59 -5.75
C GLY A 93 21.31 -3.54 -7.14
N ASP A 94 21.19 -2.43 -7.89
CA ASP A 94 21.77 -2.28 -9.22
C ASP A 94 23.20 -1.72 -9.13
N LYS A 95 24.17 -2.63 -9.18
CA LYS A 95 25.61 -2.32 -9.12
C LYS A 95 26.06 -1.41 -10.28
N ALA A 96 25.47 -1.57 -11.46
CA ALA A 96 25.80 -0.74 -12.62
C ALA A 96 25.22 0.67 -12.49
N TRP A 97 24.03 0.80 -11.90
CA TRP A 97 23.47 2.10 -11.56
C TRP A 97 24.32 2.81 -10.49
N LEU A 98 24.69 2.15 -9.40
CA LEU A 98 25.54 2.72 -8.34
C LEU A 98 26.89 3.21 -8.88
N ALA A 99 27.57 2.39 -9.68
CA ALA A 99 28.85 2.75 -10.28
C ALA A 99 28.75 4.02 -11.16
N ARG A 100 27.67 4.15 -11.94
CA ARG A 100 27.42 5.35 -12.76
C ARG A 100 27.18 6.60 -11.92
N GLN A 101 26.38 6.49 -10.85
CA GLN A 101 26.07 7.64 -10.00
C GLN A 101 27.32 8.13 -9.24
N ILE A 102 28.08 7.20 -8.65
CA ILE A 102 29.30 7.54 -7.90
C ILE A 102 30.36 8.13 -8.82
N GLY A 103 30.57 7.52 -10.00
CA GLY A 103 31.54 8.02 -10.98
C GLY A 103 31.18 9.38 -11.59
N SER A 104 29.91 9.80 -11.50
CA SER A 104 29.47 11.14 -11.91
C SER A 104 29.55 12.18 -10.80
N ALA A 105 29.63 11.76 -9.53
CA ALA A 105 29.51 12.65 -8.37
C ALA A 105 30.84 12.92 -7.65
N VAL A 106 31.83 12.02 -7.77
CA VAL A 106 33.12 12.11 -7.09
C VAL A 106 34.21 11.65 -8.06
N ASP A 107 35.45 12.16 -7.91
CA ASP A 107 36.61 11.55 -8.55
C ASP A 107 36.61 10.04 -8.23
N PRO A 108 36.71 9.15 -9.24
CA PRO A 108 36.50 7.73 -9.04
C PRO A 108 37.61 7.14 -8.18
N ASN A 109 37.38 7.12 -6.86
CA ASN A 109 38.16 6.34 -5.91
C ASN A 109 37.59 4.92 -5.87
N PRO A 110 38.29 3.91 -6.41
CA PRO A 110 37.79 2.53 -6.47
C PRO A 110 37.46 1.96 -5.09
N SER A 111 38.13 2.43 -4.03
CA SER A 111 37.88 2.01 -2.65
C SER A 111 36.51 2.47 -2.14
N VAL A 112 36.13 3.73 -2.43
CA VAL A 112 34.83 4.29 -2.04
C VAL A 112 33.69 3.57 -2.75
N LEU A 113 33.86 3.28 -4.05
CA LEU A 113 32.88 2.49 -4.81
C LEU A 113 32.67 1.10 -4.20
N ALA A 114 33.75 0.38 -3.87
CA ALA A 114 33.66 -0.95 -3.27
C ALA A 114 33.03 -0.94 -1.87
N GLU A 115 33.22 0.12 -1.09
CA GLU A 115 32.57 0.30 0.20
C GLU A 115 31.07 0.57 0.06
N ILE A 116 30.67 1.46 -0.86
CA ILE A 116 29.26 1.77 -1.10
C ILE A 116 28.52 0.54 -1.62
N LEU A 117 29.10 -0.23 -2.55
CA LEU A 117 28.49 -1.46 -3.05
C LEU A 117 28.24 -2.47 -1.93
N ARG A 118 29.22 -2.66 -1.03
CA ARG A 118 29.06 -3.56 0.14
C ARG A 118 28.00 -3.04 1.12
N ALA A 119 27.98 -1.73 1.37
CA ALA A 119 26.99 -1.12 2.26
C ALA A 119 25.57 -1.18 1.67
N ALA A 120 25.43 -1.02 0.35
CA ALA A 120 24.16 -1.17 -0.36
C ALA A 120 23.63 -2.61 -0.31
N ASP A 121 24.48 -3.61 -0.55
CA ASP A 121 24.12 -5.03 -0.41
C ASP A 121 23.64 -5.32 1.03
N ALA A 122 24.39 -4.87 2.05
CA ALA A 122 24.00 -5.02 3.45
C ALA A 122 22.69 -4.31 3.82
N TRP A 123 22.44 -3.13 3.24
CA TRP A 123 21.19 -2.40 3.42
C TRP A 123 20.01 -3.17 2.83
N CYS A 124 20.17 -3.73 1.62
CA CYS A 124 19.15 -4.54 0.96
C CYS A 124 18.80 -5.81 1.76
N ASP A 125 19.81 -6.50 2.29
CA ASP A 125 19.63 -7.69 3.15
C ASP A 125 18.85 -7.34 4.43
N GLN A 126 19.22 -6.25 5.09
CA GLN A 126 18.52 -5.77 6.29
C GLN A 126 17.06 -5.40 5.98
N ALA A 127 16.81 -4.74 4.85
CA ALA A 127 15.48 -4.36 4.43
C ALA A 127 14.62 -5.54 3.94
N ALA A 128 15.21 -6.69 3.62
CA ALA A 128 14.52 -7.93 3.28
C ALA A 128 14.18 -8.78 4.53
N ALA A 129 15.00 -8.71 5.57
CA ALA A 129 14.79 -9.45 6.83
C ALA A 129 13.66 -8.89 7.71
N THR A 130 13.27 -7.63 7.52
CA THR A 130 12.18 -6.98 8.26
C THR A 130 10.80 -7.31 7.64
N ASN A 131 10.05 -8.19 8.30
CA ASN A 131 8.63 -8.41 8.02
C ASN A 131 7.78 -7.28 8.60
N ASP A 132 7.25 -6.41 7.72
CA ASP A 132 6.06 -5.50 7.79
C ASP A 132 5.77 -4.62 9.04
N ASP A 133 6.39 -4.82 10.21
CA ASP A 133 6.05 -4.14 11.47
C ASP A 133 7.22 -3.35 12.11
N ALA A 134 8.41 -3.37 11.50
CA ALA A 134 9.62 -2.69 11.99
C ALA A 134 10.12 -1.58 11.04
N GLU A 135 9.22 -0.74 10.52
CA GLU A 135 9.58 0.48 9.79
C GLU A 135 9.68 1.66 10.79
N PRO A 136 10.87 2.23 11.04
CA PRO A 136 11.37 3.30 10.15
C PRO A 136 12.91 3.48 10.09
N GLN A 137 13.72 2.53 10.57
CA GLN A 137 15.14 2.80 10.81
C GLN A 137 16.01 2.82 9.53
N HIS A 138 15.55 2.17 8.45
CA HIS A 138 16.35 2.00 7.22
C HIS A 138 16.43 3.26 6.33
N LEU A 139 15.56 4.26 6.53
CA LEU A 139 15.55 5.49 5.71
C LEU A 139 16.31 6.67 6.34
N ASN A 140 16.67 6.57 7.62
CA ASN A 140 17.31 7.68 8.34
C ASN A 140 18.67 8.01 7.72
N GLY A 141 18.83 9.26 7.28
CA GLY A 141 20.06 9.78 6.70
C GLY A 141 20.27 9.44 5.21
N LEU A 142 19.65 8.36 4.71
CA LEU A 142 19.73 8.00 3.29
C LEU A 142 18.82 8.86 2.43
N VAL A 143 17.60 9.17 2.88
CA VAL A 143 16.63 9.98 2.12
C VAL A 143 16.60 11.39 2.69
N ASP A 144 17.00 12.37 1.87
CA ASP A 144 17.02 13.77 2.26
C ASP A 144 15.66 14.44 2.04
N ARG A 145 15.02 14.14 0.90
CA ARG A 145 13.80 14.82 0.46
C ARG A 145 13.08 14.05 -0.64
N ILE A 146 11.75 14.05 -0.59
CA ILE A 146 10.90 13.47 -1.64
C ILE A 146 9.97 14.56 -2.16
N ASP A 147 10.12 14.91 -3.43
CA ASP A 147 9.27 15.89 -4.11
C ASP A 147 8.22 15.15 -4.96
N VAL A 148 6.94 15.41 -4.67
CA VAL A 148 5.82 14.89 -5.47
C VAL A 148 5.70 15.74 -6.73
N LYS A 149 5.86 15.13 -7.91
CA LYS A 149 5.62 15.78 -9.20
C LYS A 149 4.43 15.15 -9.90
N LYS A 150 4.00 15.74 -11.02
CA LYS A 150 2.92 15.19 -11.86
C LYS A 150 3.37 13.86 -12.47
N GLY A 151 2.96 12.75 -11.87
CA GLY A 151 3.21 11.39 -12.36
C GLY A 151 4.53 10.75 -11.93
N GLN A 152 5.30 11.38 -11.06
CA GLN A 152 6.57 10.83 -10.55
C GLN A 152 6.94 11.42 -9.18
N LEU A 153 7.65 10.64 -8.36
CA LEU A 153 8.31 11.13 -7.15
C LEU A 153 9.80 11.37 -7.46
N GLY A 154 10.30 12.55 -7.14
CA GLY A 154 11.75 12.81 -7.10
C GLY A 154 12.27 12.50 -5.71
N VAL A 155 12.90 11.34 -5.52
CA VAL A 155 13.48 10.90 -4.25
C VAL A 155 14.96 11.30 -4.23
N LYS A 156 15.30 12.33 -3.47
CA LYS A 156 16.67 12.78 -3.25
C LYS A 156 17.28 11.98 -2.11
N ILE A 157 18.41 11.34 -2.41
CA ILE A 157 19.13 10.47 -1.50
C ILE A 157 20.60 10.88 -1.40
N ASN A 158 21.24 10.48 -0.30
CA ASN A 158 22.67 10.61 -0.09
C ASN A 158 23.30 9.22 0.03
N LEU A 159 24.00 8.75 -1.01
CA LEU A 159 24.67 7.45 -0.99
C LEU A 159 25.82 7.39 0.02
N GLY A 160 26.42 8.53 0.35
CA GLY A 160 27.45 8.62 1.39
C GLY A 160 26.93 8.25 2.78
N ALA A 161 25.61 8.36 3.02
CA ALA A 161 24.99 7.97 4.28
C ALA A 161 24.98 6.45 4.52
N LEU A 162 25.25 5.64 3.48
CA LEU A 162 25.43 4.19 3.63
C LEU A 162 26.75 3.83 4.32
N LEU A 163 27.74 4.73 4.28
CA LEU A 163 29.06 4.50 4.87
C LEU A 163 29.00 4.72 6.38
N SER A 164 29.45 3.73 7.16
CA SER A 164 29.41 3.79 8.63
C SER A 164 30.51 4.65 9.27
N SER A 165 31.48 5.13 8.49
CA SER A 165 32.63 5.88 8.99
C SER A 165 32.45 7.39 8.81
N GLU A 166 32.51 8.15 9.90
CA GLU A 166 32.42 9.62 9.93
C GLU A 166 33.49 10.32 9.08
N ALA A 167 34.64 9.67 8.85
CA ALA A 167 35.71 10.19 8.00
C ALA A 167 35.46 10.01 6.49
N ALA A 168 34.48 9.19 6.09
CA ALA A 168 34.16 8.85 4.70
C ALA A 168 32.84 9.47 4.19
N GLN A 169 32.11 10.19 5.04
CA GLN A 169 30.77 10.73 4.74
C GLN A 169 30.78 12.05 3.97
N GLN A 170 31.56 12.11 2.88
CA GLN A 170 31.26 13.15 1.88
C GLN A 170 29.88 12.86 1.29
N PRO A 171 28.96 13.84 1.26
CA PRO A 171 27.65 13.64 0.67
C PRO A 171 27.78 13.27 -0.79
N ILE A 172 27.13 12.17 -1.19
CA ILE A 172 27.02 11.75 -2.59
C ILE A 172 25.53 11.89 -2.96
N PRO A 173 25.07 13.11 -3.29
CA PRO A 173 23.67 13.36 -3.58
C PRO A 173 23.29 12.69 -4.90
N THR A 174 22.15 12.03 -4.91
CA THR A 174 21.59 11.39 -6.10
C THR A 174 20.08 11.53 -6.08
N THR A 175 19.44 11.58 -7.24
CA THR A 175 17.98 11.65 -7.35
C THR A 175 17.45 10.43 -8.09
N LEU A 176 16.48 9.74 -7.49
CA LEU A 176 15.68 8.70 -8.13
C LEU A 176 14.39 9.34 -8.63
N GLU A 177 14.08 9.18 -9.92
CA GLU A 177 12.76 9.52 -10.44
C GLU A 177 11.91 8.25 -10.45
N VAL A 178 10.87 8.23 -9.61
CA VAL A 178 10.03 7.05 -9.40
C VAL A 178 8.65 7.32 -10.00
N PRO A 179 8.33 6.76 -11.17
CA PRO A 179 7.04 7.00 -11.81
C PRO A 179 5.91 6.45 -10.95
N PHE A 180 4.81 7.20 -10.87
CA PHE A 180 3.59 6.74 -10.21
C PHE A 180 2.34 7.30 -10.87
N GLN A 181 1.26 6.52 -10.88
CA GLN A 181 -0.05 6.99 -11.33
C GLN A 181 -1.01 7.12 -10.17
N LYS A 182 -1.51 8.33 -9.92
CA LYS A 182 -2.62 8.54 -8.97
C LYS A 182 -3.89 7.87 -9.51
N ARG A 183 -4.18 6.62 -9.14
CA ARG A 183 -5.47 5.99 -9.44
C ARG A 183 -6.45 6.18 -8.29
N GLN A 184 -7.57 6.82 -8.57
CA GLN A 184 -8.67 7.00 -7.62
C GLN A 184 -9.84 6.10 -8.05
N SER A 185 -9.96 4.92 -7.45
CA SER A 185 -11.11 4.02 -7.68
C SER A 185 -12.33 4.47 -6.86
N GLY A 186 -12.93 5.60 -7.28
CA GLY A 186 -14.09 6.23 -6.63
C GLY A 186 -13.70 7.28 -5.57
N ARG A 187 -14.68 8.12 -5.21
CA ARG A 187 -14.50 9.36 -4.39
C ARG A 187 -13.83 9.18 -3.02
N ALA A 188 -13.67 7.94 -2.52
CA ALA A 188 -13.19 7.65 -1.16
C ALA A 188 -12.07 6.57 -1.08
N LYS A 189 -11.47 6.16 -2.20
CA LYS A 189 -10.40 5.13 -2.19
C LYS A 189 -8.99 5.74 -2.30
N PRO A 190 -7.98 5.09 -1.70
CA PRO A 190 -6.61 5.59 -1.66
C PRO A 190 -5.99 5.71 -3.06
N ILE A 191 -5.11 6.70 -3.20
CA ILE A 191 -4.32 6.98 -4.41
C ILE A 191 -3.19 5.96 -4.50
N VAL A 192 -3.39 4.93 -5.32
CA VAL A 192 -2.37 3.92 -5.60
C VAL A 192 -1.14 4.58 -6.19
N ILE A 193 0.04 4.21 -5.70
CA ILE A 193 1.33 4.65 -6.21
C ILE A 193 2.08 3.38 -6.61
N ALA A 194 2.20 3.14 -7.91
CA ALA A 194 2.87 1.96 -8.46
C ALA A 194 3.64 2.35 -9.73
N PRO A 195 4.77 1.69 -10.03
CA PRO A 195 5.40 1.76 -11.35
C PRO A 195 4.39 1.50 -12.47
N PRO A 196 4.56 2.08 -13.68
CA PRO A 196 3.61 1.97 -14.79
C PRO A 196 3.18 0.53 -15.12
N ASP A 197 4.10 -0.43 -14.93
CA ASP A 197 3.93 -1.84 -15.26
C ASP A 197 3.82 -2.76 -14.03
N ALA A 198 3.76 -2.21 -12.82
CA ALA A 198 3.64 -3.04 -11.63
C ALA A 198 2.23 -3.62 -11.54
N THR A 199 2.15 -4.90 -11.85
CA THR A 199 0.97 -5.73 -11.66
C THR A 199 0.68 -5.80 -10.16
N GLN A 200 -0.34 -5.06 -9.69
CA GLN A 200 -0.75 -5.07 -8.28
C GLN A 200 -2.09 -5.78 -8.13
N PRO A 201 -2.13 -6.94 -7.45
CA PRO A 201 -3.36 -7.62 -7.15
C PRO A 201 -4.29 -6.72 -6.31
N ASP A 202 -5.52 -6.48 -6.79
CA ASP A 202 -6.52 -5.70 -6.07
C ASP A 202 -7.05 -6.55 -4.91
N LYS A 203 -6.60 -6.26 -3.68
CA LYS A 203 -6.97 -7.02 -2.48
C LYS A 203 -8.48 -7.08 -2.26
N ASP A 204 -9.22 -6.01 -2.58
CA ASP A 204 -10.68 -6.01 -2.44
C ASP A 204 -11.31 -6.98 -3.44
N LEU A 205 -10.76 -7.04 -4.66
CA LEU A 205 -11.22 -7.91 -5.73
C LEU A 205 -10.88 -9.38 -5.44
N ILE A 206 -9.67 -9.66 -4.97
CA ILE A 206 -9.26 -11.00 -4.54
C ILE A 206 -10.14 -11.48 -3.40
N ASN A 207 -10.32 -10.66 -2.36
CA ASN A 207 -11.16 -11.04 -1.22
C ASN A 207 -12.60 -11.30 -1.65
N LEU A 208 -13.16 -10.50 -2.58
CA LEU A 208 -14.49 -10.72 -3.12
C LEU A 208 -14.65 -12.09 -3.80
N VAL A 209 -13.69 -12.48 -4.63
CA VAL A 209 -13.71 -13.77 -5.33
C VAL A 209 -13.45 -14.92 -4.35
N ALA A 210 -12.55 -14.73 -3.39
CA ALA A 210 -12.28 -15.70 -2.33
C ALA A 210 -13.50 -15.94 -1.44
N ASP A 211 -14.21 -14.88 -1.05
CA ASP A 211 -15.45 -14.95 -0.29
C ASP A 211 -16.53 -15.72 -1.06
N ALA A 212 -16.70 -15.43 -2.36
CA ALA A 212 -17.64 -16.16 -3.21
C ALA A 212 -17.35 -17.68 -3.22
N ARG A 213 -16.07 -18.07 -3.40
CA ARG A 213 -15.65 -19.47 -3.38
C ARG A 213 -15.83 -20.13 -2.01
N ARG A 214 -15.48 -19.43 -0.93
CA ARG A 214 -15.65 -19.89 0.45
C ARG A 214 -17.12 -20.17 0.75
N TRP A 215 -18.01 -19.23 0.45
CA TRP A 215 -19.45 -19.38 0.68
C TRP A 215 -20.08 -20.45 -0.19
N SER A 216 -19.65 -20.57 -1.45
CA SER A 216 -20.09 -21.66 -2.34
C SER A 216 -19.73 -23.04 -1.76
N ALA A 217 -18.48 -23.22 -1.31
CA ALA A 217 -18.06 -24.45 -0.65
C ALA A 217 -18.84 -24.73 0.65
N GLU A 218 -19.07 -23.71 1.48
CA GLU A 218 -19.86 -23.87 2.71
C GLU A 218 -21.31 -24.33 2.45
N LEU A 219 -21.93 -23.84 1.38
CA LEU A 219 -23.30 -24.23 0.99
C LEU A 219 -23.32 -25.64 0.40
N LEU A 220 -22.33 -25.98 -0.44
CA LEU A 220 -22.22 -27.32 -1.05
C LEU A 220 -21.89 -28.39 -0.01
N ASP A 221 -21.05 -28.07 0.97
CA ASP A 221 -20.65 -28.98 2.05
C ASP A 221 -21.70 -29.05 3.19
N GLY A 222 -22.80 -28.28 3.09
CA GLY A 222 -23.84 -28.21 4.12
C GLY A 222 -23.40 -27.56 5.44
N ARG A 223 -22.21 -26.93 5.48
CA ARG A 223 -21.68 -26.20 6.67
C ARG A 223 -22.48 -24.94 6.98
N SER A 224 -23.10 -24.35 5.96
CA SER A 224 -24.09 -23.28 6.10
C SER A 224 -25.40 -23.76 5.47
N SER A 225 -26.51 -23.62 6.20
CA SER A 225 -27.81 -24.13 5.72
C SER A 225 -28.50 -23.16 4.75
N THR A 226 -28.21 -21.85 4.84
CA THR A 226 -28.84 -20.84 3.98
C THR A 226 -27.94 -19.63 3.71
N ILE A 227 -28.22 -18.95 2.59
CA ILE A 227 -27.61 -17.65 2.23
C ILE A 227 -27.80 -16.61 3.36
N ARG A 228 -28.97 -16.59 4.00
CA ARG A 228 -29.29 -15.63 5.07
C ARG A 228 -28.40 -15.80 6.29
N GLN A 229 -28.07 -17.04 6.67
CA GLN A 229 -27.13 -17.30 7.77
C GLN A 229 -25.73 -16.76 7.47
N ILE A 230 -25.28 -16.84 6.21
CA ILE A 230 -24.00 -16.27 5.79
C ILE A 230 -24.08 -14.74 5.87
N GLU A 231 -25.17 -14.12 5.40
CA GLU A 231 -25.37 -12.67 5.49
C GLU A 231 -25.35 -12.15 6.92
N ASP A 232 -26.07 -12.82 7.83
CA ASP A 232 -26.14 -12.46 9.24
C ASP A 232 -24.77 -12.61 9.93
N ARG A 233 -24.03 -13.70 9.62
CA ARG A 233 -22.68 -13.96 10.16
C ARG A 233 -21.66 -12.92 9.69
N GLU A 234 -21.67 -12.57 8.41
CA GLU A 234 -20.71 -11.64 7.80
C GLU A 234 -21.14 -10.16 7.97
N GLY A 235 -22.30 -9.91 8.59
CA GLY A 235 -22.85 -8.57 8.80
C GLY A 235 -23.20 -7.85 7.48
N LEU A 236 -23.63 -8.61 6.47
CA LEU A 236 -23.96 -8.12 5.14
C LEU A 236 -25.45 -7.81 5.00
N ARG A 237 -25.79 -6.92 4.05
CA ARG A 237 -27.20 -6.64 3.74
C ARG A 237 -27.84 -7.82 3.02
N SER A 238 -29.14 -8.01 3.20
CA SER A 238 -29.87 -9.04 2.47
C SER A 238 -29.71 -8.92 0.95
N GLY A 239 -29.44 -10.05 0.29
CA GLY A 239 -29.16 -10.16 -1.13
C GLY A 239 -27.69 -9.92 -1.52
N SER A 240 -26.81 -9.57 -0.56
CA SER A 240 -25.38 -9.36 -0.84
C SER A 240 -24.68 -10.67 -1.20
N VAL A 241 -24.95 -11.73 -0.43
CA VAL A 241 -24.31 -13.04 -0.66
C VAL A 241 -24.82 -13.64 -1.96
N SER A 242 -26.12 -13.54 -2.26
CA SER A 242 -26.70 -13.99 -3.54
C SER A 242 -26.04 -13.35 -4.75
N ARG A 243 -25.66 -12.08 -4.67
CA ARG A 243 -25.01 -11.36 -5.77
C ARG A 243 -23.54 -11.72 -5.93
N ILE A 244 -22.87 -12.08 -4.85
CA ILE A 244 -21.44 -12.39 -4.83
C ILE A 244 -21.19 -13.85 -5.19
N LEU A 245 -22.09 -14.76 -4.81
CA LEU A 245 -21.97 -16.21 -5.05
C LEU A 245 -21.62 -16.58 -6.50
N PRO A 246 -22.25 -16.01 -7.55
CA PRO A 246 -21.92 -16.30 -8.94
C PRO A 246 -20.43 -16.14 -9.29
N LEU A 247 -19.71 -15.25 -8.59
CA LEU A 247 -18.29 -15.00 -8.81
C LEU A 247 -17.40 -16.21 -8.45
N ALA A 248 -17.93 -17.21 -7.73
CA ALA A 248 -17.24 -18.47 -7.47
C ALA A 248 -16.92 -19.24 -8.76
N TRP A 249 -17.72 -19.04 -9.81
CA TRP A 249 -17.63 -19.73 -11.11
C TRP A 249 -17.05 -18.85 -12.22
N LEU A 250 -16.27 -17.82 -11.86
CA LEU A 250 -15.48 -17.08 -12.82
C LEU A 250 -14.55 -18.00 -13.62
N ALA A 251 -14.37 -17.69 -14.89
CA ALA A 251 -13.43 -18.41 -15.75
C ALA A 251 -12.03 -18.49 -15.09
N PRO A 252 -11.32 -19.64 -15.21
CA PRO A 252 -10.07 -19.86 -14.50
C PRO A 252 -8.99 -18.81 -14.81
N ASP A 253 -8.89 -18.38 -16.06
CA ASP A 253 -7.97 -17.34 -16.55
C ASP A 253 -8.30 -15.96 -15.99
N ILE A 254 -9.59 -15.62 -15.84
CA ILE A 254 -10.02 -14.37 -15.17
C ILE A 254 -9.61 -14.39 -13.70
N SER A 255 -9.81 -15.53 -13.02
CA SER A 255 -9.40 -15.70 -11.62
C SER A 255 -7.88 -15.59 -11.46
N ALA A 256 -7.11 -16.20 -12.38
CA ALA A 256 -5.65 -16.10 -12.41
C ALA A 256 -5.19 -14.66 -12.67
N ALA A 257 -5.80 -13.96 -13.63
CA ALA A 257 -5.51 -12.56 -13.90
C ALA A 257 -5.77 -11.67 -12.68
N ILE A 258 -6.84 -11.91 -11.92
CA ILE A 258 -7.14 -11.19 -10.67
C ILE A 258 -6.08 -11.45 -9.59
N LEU A 259 -5.68 -12.72 -9.40
CA LEU A 259 -4.69 -13.10 -8.40
C LEU A 259 -3.30 -12.54 -8.72
N GLU A 260 -2.95 -12.52 -10.01
CA GLU A 260 -1.67 -12.02 -10.50
C GLU A 260 -1.68 -10.50 -10.65
N GLY A 261 -2.84 -9.83 -10.56
CA GLY A 261 -3.00 -8.39 -10.73
C GLY A 261 -3.05 -7.94 -12.21
N ARG A 262 -3.13 -8.87 -13.16
CA ARG A 262 -3.16 -8.65 -14.61
C ARG A 262 -4.57 -8.33 -15.13
N GLN A 263 -5.56 -8.22 -14.24
CA GLN A 263 -6.92 -7.90 -14.66
C GLN A 263 -7.01 -6.50 -15.31
N PRO A 264 -7.96 -6.27 -16.22
CA PRO A 264 -8.20 -4.96 -16.80
C PRO A 264 -8.46 -3.89 -15.72
N ALA A 265 -7.94 -2.68 -15.92
CA ALA A 265 -8.04 -1.60 -14.91
C ALA A 265 -9.48 -1.23 -14.52
N HIS A 266 -10.46 -1.52 -15.38
CA HIS A 266 -11.87 -1.29 -15.14
C HIS A 266 -12.55 -2.42 -14.34
N LEU A 267 -11.92 -3.59 -14.23
CA LEU A 267 -12.41 -4.74 -13.47
C LEU A 267 -12.06 -4.57 -11.99
N THR A 268 -13.01 -3.99 -11.24
CA THR A 268 -12.87 -3.72 -9.80
C THR A 268 -13.89 -4.51 -8.99
N ALA A 269 -13.66 -4.67 -7.69
CA ALA A 269 -14.62 -5.32 -6.79
C ALA A 269 -16.02 -4.65 -6.84
N MET A 270 -16.06 -3.33 -7.05
CA MET A 270 -17.30 -2.58 -7.19
C MET A 270 -18.02 -2.93 -8.49
N ARG A 271 -17.29 -3.06 -9.61
CA ARG A 271 -17.88 -3.46 -10.89
C ARG A 271 -18.48 -4.86 -10.81
N LEU A 272 -17.76 -5.82 -10.24
CA LEU A 272 -18.28 -7.19 -10.05
C LEU A 272 -19.50 -7.21 -9.12
N ARG A 273 -19.48 -6.46 -8.01
CA ARG A 273 -20.64 -6.35 -7.11
C ARG A 273 -21.86 -5.66 -7.71
N ASN A 274 -21.68 -4.87 -8.76
CA ASN A 274 -22.77 -4.19 -9.45
C ASN A 274 -23.16 -4.88 -10.76
N LEU A 275 -22.51 -6.01 -11.08
CA LEU A 275 -22.86 -6.78 -12.25
C LEU A 275 -24.29 -7.32 -12.06
N PRO A 276 -25.21 -7.09 -13.01
CA PRO A 276 -26.60 -7.55 -12.87
C PRO A 276 -26.68 -9.07 -12.80
N GLU A 277 -25.90 -9.72 -13.66
CA GLU A 277 -25.80 -11.17 -13.79
C GLU A 277 -24.43 -11.52 -14.37
N LEU A 278 -23.81 -12.59 -13.84
CA LEU A 278 -22.60 -13.16 -14.41
C LEU A 278 -23.02 -14.30 -15.35
N PRO A 279 -22.72 -14.24 -16.66
CA PRO A 279 -23.03 -15.32 -17.57
C PRO A 279 -22.38 -16.65 -17.13
N VAL A 280 -23.06 -17.75 -17.42
CA VAL A 280 -22.52 -19.09 -17.17
C VAL A 280 -21.43 -19.44 -18.20
N ASP A 281 -21.55 -18.93 -19.43
CA ASP A 281 -20.57 -19.12 -20.49
C ASP A 281 -19.31 -18.29 -20.22
N TRP A 282 -18.14 -18.93 -20.22
CA TRP A 282 -16.87 -18.27 -19.93
C TRP A 282 -16.40 -17.31 -21.03
N ASN A 283 -16.82 -17.49 -22.29
CA ASN A 283 -16.51 -16.52 -23.35
C ASN A 283 -17.32 -15.24 -23.13
N GLU A 284 -18.61 -15.37 -22.80
CA GLU A 284 -19.43 -14.20 -22.44
C GLU A 284 -18.90 -13.49 -21.20
N GLN A 285 -18.38 -14.23 -20.20
CA GLN A 285 -17.70 -13.62 -19.06
C GLN A 285 -16.49 -12.79 -19.49
N ARG A 286 -15.64 -13.32 -20.39
CA ARG A 286 -14.45 -12.61 -20.90
C ARG A 286 -14.82 -11.33 -21.62
N GLU A 287 -15.85 -11.37 -22.47
CA GLU A 287 -16.33 -10.21 -23.21
C GLU A 287 -16.84 -9.11 -22.27
N ILE A 288 -17.73 -9.46 -21.32
CA ILE A 288 -18.36 -8.49 -20.41
C ILE A 288 -17.33 -7.91 -19.41
N LEU A 289 -16.35 -8.72 -19.00
CA LEU A 289 -15.30 -8.35 -18.05
C LEU A 289 -14.05 -7.78 -18.72
N GLY A 290 -14.00 -7.76 -20.06
CA GLY A 290 -12.92 -7.18 -20.86
C GLY A 290 -11.59 -7.92 -20.73
N VAL A 291 -11.62 -9.22 -20.43
CA VAL A 291 -10.41 -10.05 -20.27
C VAL A 291 -10.08 -10.69 -21.62
N PRO A 292 -8.88 -10.46 -22.20
CA PRO A 292 -8.52 -11.01 -23.50
C PRO A 292 -8.42 -12.55 -23.46
N HIS A 293 -8.76 -13.18 -24.60
CA HIS A 293 -8.47 -14.60 -24.81
C HIS A 293 -6.95 -14.80 -24.86
N HIS A 294 -6.44 -15.67 -24.01
CA HIS A 294 -5.07 -16.20 -24.11
C HIS A 294 -5.09 -17.61 -24.68
#